data_AF-A0A2H3D1N9-F1
#
_entry.id   AF-A0A2H3D1N9-F1
#
_cell.length_a   1.000
_cell.length_b   1.000
_cell.length_c   1.000
_cell.angle_alpha   90.00
_cell.angle_beta   90.00
_cell.angle_gamma   90.00
#
_symmetry.space_group_name_H-M   'P 1'
#
loop_
_entity.id
_entity.type
_entity.pdbx_description
1 polymer ?
#
loop_
_entity_poly.entity_id
_entity_poly.type
_entity_poly.pdbx_seq_one_letter_code
_entity_poly.pdbx_strand_id
1 'polypeptide(L)'
;MADYETINAIVDLFVDSLKDPKHPAFCGQFYVSSLTIIAASEVLQTLRVSRHDFWDSMNRFLTVARTHEEAVSLSKSIEMCKCTLKSKRFLSAHSFCPNRFTSDPAARGKMEEVLRTMVGILCHTFLTPGGAQPLDVPYLKRLPRQAQKLERKGRDVLWPVKPSDYFVEGASTTVQMIWQWFYISRVPTVISWLNMLCMTAESTFIPHFFEMPDFPGEFIAVFDEHLTELGAGRYGNDRISSLQSLSDLLKQTMLMMKESDAPAQKEDVLRVLCFWMPHAGKIVELLSKALRIEQQTRNRDLRSAIKELHLQDVAAVLMRMFSLPEDAQKYHPLILTTLKRQRENVPVSLKRSPFASAYDAVRTISVRDRCHAVGCSQTVSSKGQKLQYCGGCRRVPYCSPECQKSAWKYGPAPHKAVCRKLKRFCEVLKLPAKPEHVEDSVVDKWCETMGISLDDVVVIKLHFENLAFSDGKSKSV
;
A
#
# COMPACT_ATOMS: atom_id res chain seq x y z
N MET A 1 -5.12 10.24 -33.27
CA MET A 1 -4.59 9.15 -32.44
C MET A 1 -3.41 8.54 -33.18
N ALA A 2 -2.31 8.23 -32.49
CA ALA A 2 -1.18 7.53 -33.12
C ALA A 2 -1.62 6.10 -33.46
N ASP A 3 -1.17 5.58 -34.60
CA ASP A 3 -1.38 4.16 -34.94
C ASP A 3 -0.52 3.25 -34.04
N TYR A 4 -0.86 1.95 -34.03
CA TYR A 4 -0.21 0.96 -33.18
C TYR A 4 1.28 0.77 -33.52
N GLU A 5 1.67 0.93 -34.79
CA GLU A 5 3.08 0.87 -35.22
C GLU A 5 3.89 2.02 -34.60
N THR A 6 3.36 3.24 -34.64
CA THR A 6 3.96 4.43 -34.04
C THR A 6 4.11 4.26 -32.54
N ILE A 7 3.09 3.72 -31.87
CA ILE A 7 3.14 3.44 -30.43
C ILE A 7 4.24 2.43 -30.11
N ASN A 8 4.33 1.31 -30.84
CA ASN A 8 5.40 0.33 -30.62
C ASN A 8 6.79 0.92 -30.84
N ALA A 9 6.98 1.75 -31.87
CA ALA A 9 8.25 2.43 -32.09
C ALA A 9 8.61 3.40 -30.95
N ILE A 10 7.63 4.10 -30.36
CA ILE A 10 7.85 4.95 -29.18
C ILE A 10 8.21 4.09 -27.96
N VAL A 11 7.55 2.95 -27.76
CA VAL A 11 7.85 2.00 -26.68
C VAL A 11 9.27 1.45 -26.83
N ASP A 12 9.69 1.06 -28.04
CA ASP A 12 11.05 0.58 -28.31
C ASP A 12 12.10 1.64 -27.95
N LEU A 13 11.89 2.88 -28.39
CA LEU A 13 12.77 4.01 -28.05
C LEU A 13 12.81 4.27 -26.53
N PHE A 14 11.66 4.16 -25.85
CA PHE A 14 11.57 4.33 -24.41
C PHE A 14 12.38 3.24 -23.68
N VAL A 15 12.16 1.96 -24.01
CA VAL A 15 12.87 0.82 -23.43
C VAL A 15 14.38 0.93 -23.69
N ASP A 16 14.77 1.21 -24.92
CA ASP A 16 16.18 1.38 -25.28
C ASP A 16 16.86 2.51 -24.50
N SER A 17 16.15 3.61 -24.29
CA SER A 17 16.68 4.76 -23.55
C SER A 17 16.89 4.51 -22.05
N LEU A 18 16.28 3.45 -21.51
CA LEU A 18 16.35 3.05 -20.10
C LEU A 18 17.12 1.74 -19.90
N LYS A 19 17.86 1.26 -20.92
CA LYS A 19 18.77 0.11 -20.80
C LYS A 19 19.75 0.27 -19.64
N ASP A 20 20.30 1.47 -19.48
CA ASP A 20 20.97 1.92 -18.26
C ASP A 20 20.06 2.91 -17.50
N PRO A 21 19.31 2.44 -16.48
CA PRO A 21 18.40 3.29 -15.74
C PRO A 21 19.11 4.37 -14.89
N LYS A 22 20.42 4.25 -14.66
CA LYS A 22 21.21 5.28 -13.96
C LYS A 22 21.63 6.41 -14.91
N HIS A 23 21.75 6.12 -16.19
CA HIS A 23 22.17 7.08 -17.22
C HIS A 23 21.18 7.08 -18.40
N PRO A 24 19.93 7.56 -18.20
CA PRO A 24 18.94 7.60 -19.26
C PRO A 24 19.44 8.40 -20.46
N ALA A 25 19.18 7.88 -21.66
CA ALA A 25 19.73 8.45 -22.89
C ALA A 25 19.08 9.78 -23.31
N PHE A 26 17.90 10.10 -22.76
CA PHE A 26 17.09 11.26 -23.16
C PHE A 26 16.72 12.16 -21.98
N CYS A 27 16.24 13.36 -22.29
CA CYS A 27 15.79 14.33 -21.29
C CYS A 27 14.36 14.04 -20.81
N GLY A 28 13.95 14.71 -19.73
CA GLY A 28 12.64 14.53 -19.10
C GLY A 28 11.49 14.82 -20.06
N GLN A 29 11.68 15.78 -20.98
CA GLN A 29 10.65 16.09 -21.97
C GLN A 29 10.33 14.89 -22.86
N PHE A 30 11.35 14.15 -23.30
CA PHE A 30 11.14 12.96 -24.11
C PHE A 30 10.29 11.92 -23.33
N TYR A 31 10.66 11.66 -22.08
CA TYR A 31 9.96 10.67 -21.25
C TYR A 31 8.50 11.05 -21.02
N VAL A 32 8.25 12.28 -20.58
CA VAL A 32 6.89 12.76 -20.31
C VAL A 32 6.03 12.70 -21.57
N SER A 33 6.57 13.13 -22.71
CA SER A 33 5.83 13.19 -23.97
C SER A 33 5.50 11.79 -24.49
N SER A 34 6.50 10.90 -24.50
CA SER A 34 6.33 9.51 -24.94
C SER A 34 5.29 8.79 -24.09
N LEU A 35 5.40 8.92 -22.76
CA LEU A 35 4.46 8.33 -21.82
C LEU A 35 3.05 8.93 -21.93
N THR A 36 2.93 10.23 -22.21
CA THR A 36 1.62 10.85 -22.42
C THR A 36 0.96 10.35 -23.71
N ILE A 37 1.73 10.19 -24.79
CA ILE A 37 1.22 9.60 -26.05
C ILE A 37 0.74 8.17 -25.81
N ILE A 38 1.54 7.37 -25.10
CA ILE A 38 1.19 5.99 -24.75
C ILE A 38 -0.08 5.95 -23.87
N ALA A 39 -0.14 6.76 -22.82
CA ALA A 39 -1.25 6.76 -21.86
C ALA A 39 -2.57 7.31 -22.42
N ALA A 40 -2.50 8.24 -23.39
CA ALA A 40 -3.69 8.76 -24.07
C ALA A 40 -4.31 7.77 -25.06
N SER A 41 -3.64 6.65 -25.33
CA SER A 41 -4.15 5.62 -26.22
C SER A 41 -4.77 4.47 -25.44
N GLU A 42 -5.78 3.82 -26.01
CA GLU A 42 -6.44 2.65 -25.41
C GLU A 42 -5.54 1.40 -25.38
N VAL A 43 -4.26 1.54 -25.70
CA VAL A 43 -3.31 0.42 -25.87
C VAL A 43 -2.64 -0.03 -24.59
N LEU A 44 -2.77 0.68 -23.46
CA LEU A 44 -2.07 0.31 -22.22
C LEU A 44 -2.33 -1.14 -21.81
N GLN A 45 -3.57 -1.62 -21.95
CA GLN A 45 -3.90 -3.01 -21.69
C GLN A 45 -3.27 -3.98 -22.71
N THR A 46 -3.18 -3.56 -23.97
CA THR A 46 -2.48 -4.33 -25.02
C THR A 46 -0.97 -4.40 -24.74
N LEU A 47 -0.35 -3.31 -24.30
CA LEU A 47 1.06 -3.29 -23.90
C LEU A 47 1.33 -4.13 -22.66
N ARG A 48 0.38 -4.18 -21.72
CA ARG A 48 0.45 -5.07 -20.54
C ARG A 48 0.52 -6.55 -20.91
N VAL A 49 -0.09 -6.93 -22.02
CA VAL A 49 -0.02 -8.27 -22.60
C VAL A 49 1.28 -8.47 -23.39
N SER A 50 1.58 -7.55 -24.30
CA SER A 50 2.55 -7.76 -25.38
C SER A 50 3.96 -7.22 -25.11
N ARG A 51 4.12 -6.28 -24.18
CA ARG A 51 5.34 -5.48 -23.97
C ARG A 51 5.73 -5.43 -22.50
N HIS A 52 6.07 -6.58 -21.90
CA HIS A 52 6.52 -6.64 -20.49
C HIS A 52 7.80 -5.82 -20.27
N ASP A 53 8.66 -5.74 -21.29
CA ASP A 53 9.89 -4.92 -21.32
C ASP A 53 9.65 -3.43 -21.07
N PHE A 54 8.53 -2.88 -21.53
CA PHE A 54 8.12 -1.50 -21.25
C PHE A 54 7.90 -1.27 -19.76
N TRP A 55 7.15 -2.17 -19.12
CA TRP A 55 6.82 -2.09 -17.69
C TRP A 55 8.03 -2.36 -16.82
N ASP A 56 8.83 -3.36 -17.18
CA ASP A 56 10.08 -3.69 -16.49
C ASP A 56 11.06 -2.52 -16.55
N SER A 57 11.20 -1.86 -17.70
CA SER A 57 12.09 -0.70 -17.84
C SER A 57 11.63 0.48 -17.00
N MET A 58 10.33 0.77 -16.98
CA MET A 58 9.76 1.84 -16.17
C MET A 58 9.90 1.56 -14.67
N ASN A 59 9.54 0.34 -14.24
CA ASN A 59 9.66 -0.08 -12.85
C ASN A 59 11.12 -0.04 -12.39
N ARG A 60 12.04 -0.63 -13.18
CA ARG A 60 13.48 -0.65 -12.88
C ARG A 60 14.07 0.75 -12.82
N PHE A 61 13.67 1.68 -13.70
CA PHE A 61 14.11 3.07 -13.62
C PHE A 61 13.75 3.68 -12.26
N LEU A 62 12.53 3.45 -11.79
CA LEU A 62 12.06 3.99 -10.51
C LEU A 62 12.68 3.29 -9.30
N THR A 63 12.99 1.99 -9.37
CA THR A 63 13.41 1.18 -8.21
C THR A 63 14.88 0.79 -8.15
N VAL A 64 15.69 1.03 -9.20
CA VAL A 64 17.14 0.71 -9.15
C VAL A 64 17.83 1.51 -8.05
N ALA A 65 18.67 0.85 -7.27
CA ALA A 65 19.41 1.44 -6.17
C ALA A 65 20.24 2.65 -6.63
N ARG A 66 20.06 3.78 -5.94
CA ARG A 66 20.85 5.00 -6.14
C ARG A 66 21.21 5.61 -4.80
N THR A 67 22.40 6.18 -4.68
CA THR A 67 22.70 7.10 -3.56
C THR A 67 21.86 8.36 -3.70
N HIS A 68 21.74 9.13 -2.62
CA HIS A 68 21.04 10.42 -2.65
C HIS A 68 21.64 11.36 -3.71
N GLU A 69 22.97 11.43 -3.79
CA GLU A 69 23.72 12.24 -4.74
C GLU A 69 23.48 11.78 -6.19
N GLU A 70 23.47 10.47 -6.44
CA GLU A 70 23.16 9.89 -7.75
C GLU A 70 21.74 10.30 -8.20
N ALA A 71 20.74 10.24 -7.32
CA ALA A 71 19.37 10.63 -7.67
C ALA A 71 19.19 12.14 -7.88
N VAL A 72 19.85 12.97 -7.06
CA VAL A 72 19.84 14.44 -7.25
C VAL A 72 20.54 14.81 -8.56
N SER A 73 21.69 14.18 -8.86
CA SER A 73 22.42 14.36 -10.11
C SER A 73 21.57 13.96 -11.31
N LEU A 74 20.90 12.81 -11.23
CA LEU A 74 20.00 12.32 -12.26
C LEU A 74 18.82 13.27 -12.51
N SER A 75 18.19 13.78 -11.44
CA SER A 75 17.11 14.77 -11.54
C SER A 75 17.53 15.98 -12.37
N LYS A 76 18.69 16.56 -12.04
CA LYS A 76 19.26 17.72 -12.75
C LYS A 76 19.67 17.40 -14.19
N SER A 77 20.22 16.21 -14.42
CA SER A 77 20.68 15.79 -15.75
C SER A 77 19.51 15.63 -16.73
N ILE A 78 18.40 15.04 -16.27
CA ILE A 78 17.19 14.82 -17.07
C ILE A 78 16.53 16.14 -17.50
N GLU A 79 16.62 17.19 -16.68
CA GLU A 79 16.08 18.53 -17.02
C GLU A 79 16.79 19.17 -18.23
N MET A 80 18.05 18.80 -18.48
CA MET A 80 18.83 19.34 -19.59
C MET A 80 18.61 18.53 -20.87
N CYS A 81 18.09 19.18 -21.91
CA CYS A 81 17.94 18.54 -23.21
C CYS A 81 19.30 18.36 -23.92
N LYS A 82 19.79 17.12 -23.98
CA LYS A 82 20.98 16.70 -24.76
C LYS A 82 20.64 15.76 -25.93
N CYS A 83 19.35 15.65 -26.24
CA CYS A 83 18.83 14.72 -27.23
C CYS A 83 19.30 15.07 -28.65
N THR A 84 19.83 14.09 -29.39
CA THR A 84 20.14 14.25 -30.81
C THR A 84 18.94 13.85 -31.67
N LEU A 85 18.23 14.84 -32.21
CA LEU A 85 16.97 14.64 -32.95
C LEU A 85 17.24 14.22 -34.41
N LYS A 86 17.81 13.03 -34.64
CA LYS A 86 18.10 12.56 -36.00
C LYS A 86 16.92 11.93 -36.73
N SER A 87 15.96 11.32 -36.02
CA SER A 87 14.80 10.66 -36.64
C SER A 87 13.54 11.52 -36.53
N LYS A 88 12.74 11.57 -37.61
CA LYS A 88 11.44 12.29 -37.64
C LYS A 88 10.47 11.78 -36.56
N ARG A 89 10.45 10.46 -36.33
CA ARG A 89 9.62 9.82 -35.30
C ARG A 89 10.00 10.32 -33.90
N PHE A 90 11.30 10.43 -33.61
CA PHE A 90 11.80 10.96 -32.35
C PHE A 90 11.50 12.46 -32.18
N LEU A 91 11.63 13.26 -33.25
CA LEU A 91 11.23 14.67 -33.24
C LEU A 91 9.74 14.84 -32.89
N SER A 92 8.87 13.98 -33.43
CA SER A 92 7.43 14.00 -33.11
C SER A 92 7.16 13.69 -31.65
N ALA A 93 7.76 12.63 -31.09
CA ALA A 93 7.59 12.28 -29.69
C ALA A 93 8.14 13.37 -28.76
N HIS A 94 9.31 13.94 -29.08
CA HIS A 94 9.95 14.96 -28.26
C HIS A 94 9.25 16.34 -28.33
N SER A 95 8.74 16.72 -29.50
CA SER A 95 8.05 18.00 -29.70
C SER A 95 6.64 18.02 -29.13
N PHE A 96 6.01 16.85 -28.96
CA PHE A 96 4.70 16.74 -28.32
C PHE A 96 4.72 17.43 -26.95
N CYS A 97 3.83 18.40 -26.79
CA CYS A 97 3.69 19.16 -25.56
C CYS A 97 2.30 18.87 -25.00
N PRO A 98 2.19 18.04 -23.95
CA PRO A 98 0.91 17.83 -23.29
C PRO A 98 0.23 19.16 -22.94
N ASN A 99 -1.08 19.26 -23.13
CA ASN A 99 -1.85 20.50 -22.87
C ASN A 99 -1.61 21.06 -21.45
N ARG A 100 -1.29 20.21 -20.46
CA ARG A 100 -0.99 20.68 -19.10
C ARG A 100 0.24 21.61 -19.00
N PHE A 101 1.15 21.56 -19.98
CA PHE A 101 2.32 22.44 -20.03
C PHE A 101 2.06 23.76 -20.74
N THR A 102 0.88 23.97 -21.34
CA THR A 102 0.56 25.29 -21.91
C THR A 102 0.36 26.33 -20.80
N SER A 103 -0.11 25.90 -19.62
CA SER A 103 -0.26 26.76 -18.44
C SER A 103 1.02 26.92 -17.62
N ASP A 104 1.95 25.95 -17.69
CA ASP A 104 3.24 26.02 -17.00
C ASP A 104 4.38 25.43 -17.86
N PRO A 105 4.96 26.24 -18.76
CA PRO A 105 6.10 25.81 -19.56
C PRO A 105 7.36 25.53 -18.73
N ALA A 106 7.47 26.08 -17.52
CA ALA A 106 8.64 25.90 -16.66
C ALA A 106 8.65 24.52 -15.98
N ALA A 107 7.50 23.85 -15.87
CA ALA A 107 7.42 22.45 -15.43
C ALA A 107 7.92 21.47 -16.51
N ARG A 108 8.05 21.91 -17.75
CA ARG A 108 8.35 21.05 -18.91
C ARG A 108 9.71 20.36 -18.75
N GLY A 109 9.70 19.03 -18.79
CA GLY A 109 10.91 18.21 -18.74
C GLY A 109 11.55 18.07 -17.35
N LYS A 110 10.90 18.56 -16.30
CA LYS A 110 11.32 18.34 -14.92
C LYS A 110 11.17 16.90 -14.48
N MET A 111 12.02 16.46 -13.55
CA MET A 111 11.98 15.09 -13.00
C MET A 111 10.64 14.81 -12.32
N GLU A 112 10.05 15.80 -11.66
CA GLU A 112 8.73 15.74 -11.03
C GLU A 112 7.65 15.25 -12.00
N GLU A 113 7.69 15.73 -13.25
CA GLU A 113 6.75 15.34 -14.31
C GLU A 113 7.02 13.92 -14.81
N VAL A 114 8.30 13.53 -14.92
CA VAL A 114 8.70 12.16 -15.28
C VAL A 114 8.15 11.20 -14.24
N LEU A 115 8.41 11.46 -12.95
CA LEU A 115 7.93 10.66 -11.83
C LEU A 115 6.40 10.60 -11.80
N ARG A 116 5.71 11.75 -11.89
CA ARG A 116 4.24 11.79 -11.90
C ARG A 116 3.66 10.96 -13.03
N THR A 117 4.23 11.05 -14.23
CA THR A 117 3.70 10.36 -15.41
C THR A 117 3.95 8.85 -15.33
N MET A 118 5.18 8.42 -14.99
CA MET A 118 5.51 6.99 -14.83
C MET A 118 4.70 6.35 -13.71
N VAL A 119 4.66 6.99 -12.54
CA VAL A 119 3.91 6.49 -11.39
C VAL A 119 2.41 6.45 -11.69
N GLY A 120 1.86 7.50 -12.33
CA GLY A 120 0.47 7.54 -12.73
C GLY A 120 0.08 6.36 -13.65
N ILE A 121 0.93 6.05 -14.63
CA ILE A 121 0.73 4.92 -15.55
C ILE A 121 0.79 3.58 -14.80
N LEU A 122 1.79 3.40 -13.92
CA LEU A 122 1.88 2.21 -13.08
C LEU A 122 0.64 2.05 -12.21
N CYS A 123 0.28 3.07 -11.42
CA CYS A 123 -0.91 3.05 -10.57
C CYS A 123 -2.19 2.76 -11.34
N HIS A 124 -2.41 3.39 -12.50
CA HIS A 124 -3.59 3.16 -13.34
C HIS A 124 -3.67 1.70 -13.80
N THR A 125 -2.54 1.12 -14.19
CA THR A 125 -2.44 -0.29 -14.62
C THR A 125 -2.88 -1.27 -13.53
N PHE A 126 -2.68 -0.91 -12.26
CA PHE A 126 -3.10 -1.73 -11.13
C PHE A 126 -4.55 -1.50 -10.71
N LEU A 127 -5.02 -0.27 -10.76
CA LEU A 127 -6.38 0.10 -10.35
C LEU A 127 -7.44 -0.27 -11.39
N THR A 128 -7.05 -0.49 -12.65
CA THR A 128 -7.97 -0.88 -13.73
C THR A 128 -7.59 -2.26 -14.30
N PRO A 129 -7.83 -3.36 -13.55
CA PRO A 129 -7.57 -4.71 -14.03
C PRO A 129 -8.59 -5.12 -15.10
N GLY A 130 -8.41 -4.70 -16.36
CA GLY A 130 -9.02 -5.30 -17.56
C GLY A 130 -10.52 -5.63 -17.52
N GLY A 131 -11.34 -4.85 -16.78
CA GLY A 131 -12.79 -5.08 -16.64
C GLY A 131 -13.25 -5.85 -15.39
N ALA A 132 -12.36 -6.20 -14.47
CA ALA A 132 -12.73 -6.71 -13.15
C ALA A 132 -13.12 -5.55 -12.21
N GLN A 133 -14.02 -5.81 -11.25
CA GLN A 133 -14.47 -4.79 -10.31
C GLN A 133 -13.30 -4.19 -9.51
N PRO A 134 -13.36 -2.90 -9.13
CA PRO A 134 -12.29 -2.16 -8.41
C PRO A 134 -11.78 -2.79 -7.10
N LEU A 135 -12.46 -3.81 -6.57
CA LEU A 135 -12.12 -4.48 -5.31
C LEU A 135 -11.20 -5.70 -5.48
N ASP A 136 -10.96 -6.18 -6.70
CA ASP A 136 -10.09 -7.33 -6.97
C ASP A 136 -8.67 -6.90 -7.38
N VAL A 137 -8.05 -6.01 -6.59
CA VAL A 137 -6.62 -5.70 -6.77
C VAL A 137 -5.84 -7.02 -6.61
N PRO A 138 -5.10 -7.49 -7.62
CA PRO A 138 -4.41 -8.77 -7.52
C PRO A 138 -3.34 -8.71 -6.42
N TYR A 139 -3.58 -9.40 -5.31
CA TYR A 139 -2.54 -9.66 -4.32
C TYR A 139 -1.30 -10.22 -5.02
N LEU A 140 -0.11 -9.66 -4.80
CA LEU A 140 1.13 -10.09 -5.46
C LEU A 140 1.36 -11.60 -5.32
N LYS A 141 0.94 -12.16 -4.18
CA LYS A 141 1.01 -13.59 -3.85
C LYS A 141 0.22 -14.48 -4.83
N ARG A 142 -0.80 -13.92 -5.49
CA ARG A 142 -1.65 -14.63 -6.46
C ARG A 142 -1.13 -14.54 -7.89
N LEU A 143 -0.24 -13.60 -8.21
CA LEU A 143 0.23 -13.37 -9.58
C LEU A 143 0.80 -14.62 -10.25
N PRO A 144 1.72 -15.40 -9.63
CA PRO A 144 2.25 -16.60 -10.31
C PRO A 144 1.18 -17.64 -10.62
N ARG A 145 0.17 -17.77 -9.73
CA ARG A 145 -0.96 -18.70 -9.95
C ARG A 145 -1.91 -18.20 -11.02
N GLN A 146 -2.15 -16.89 -11.07
CA GLN A 146 -2.99 -16.27 -12.10
C GLN A 146 -2.32 -16.37 -13.47
N ALA A 147 -1.03 -16.07 -13.56
CA ALA A 147 -0.22 -16.26 -14.77
C ALA A 147 -0.30 -17.70 -15.26
N GLN A 148 0.03 -18.67 -14.40
CA GLN A 148 -0.06 -20.10 -14.75
C GLN A 148 -1.48 -20.52 -15.18
N LYS A 149 -2.53 -19.93 -14.58
CA LYS A 149 -3.92 -20.20 -14.95
C LYS A 149 -4.25 -19.63 -16.34
N LEU A 150 -3.70 -18.47 -16.70
CA LEU A 150 -3.87 -17.87 -18.04
C LEU A 150 -3.12 -18.68 -19.09
N GLU A 151 -1.87 -19.06 -18.82
CA GLU A 151 -1.05 -19.90 -19.71
C GLU A 151 -1.74 -21.24 -20.02
N ARG A 152 -2.26 -21.94 -19.01
CA ARG A 152 -2.99 -23.21 -19.19
C ARG A 152 -4.26 -23.06 -20.04
N LYS A 153 -4.82 -21.86 -20.12
CA LYS A 153 -5.99 -21.54 -20.95
C LYS A 153 -5.60 -21.03 -22.33
N GLY A 154 -4.31 -21.00 -22.68
CA GLY A 154 -3.80 -20.40 -23.92
C GLY A 154 -4.12 -18.91 -24.02
N ARG A 155 -4.26 -18.23 -22.87
CA ARG A 155 -4.48 -16.78 -22.80
C ARG A 155 -3.18 -16.09 -22.47
N ASP A 156 -3.00 -14.89 -23.01
CA ASP A 156 -1.84 -14.09 -22.72
C ASP A 156 -1.75 -13.71 -21.23
N VAL A 157 -0.52 -13.66 -20.74
CA VAL A 157 -0.23 -13.30 -19.35
C VAL A 157 -0.05 -11.79 -19.26
N LEU A 158 -0.76 -11.19 -18.31
CA LEU A 158 -0.63 -9.77 -18.00
C LEU A 158 0.63 -9.53 -17.16
N TRP A 159 1.41 -8.51 -17.51
CA TRP A 159 2.40 -7.96 -16.59
C TRP A 159 1.69 -7.37 -15.36
N PRO A 160 2.19 -7.53 -14.13
CA PRO A 160 3.34 -8.34 -13.75
C PRO A 160 2.98 -9.80 -13.55
N VAL A 161 3.95 -10.67 -13.82
CA VAL A 161 3.79 -12.14 -13.80
C VAL A 161 4.13 -12.70 -12.41
N LYS A 162 5.11 -12.10 -11.75
CA LYS A 162 5.65 -12.56 -10.46
C LYS A 162 6.09 -11.38 -9.58
N PRO A 163 6.23 -11.56 -8.26
CA PRO A 163 6.63 -10.48 -7.35
C PRO A 163 7.96 -9.81 -7.69
N SER A 164 8.93 -10.53 -8.28
CA SER A 164 10.22 -9.95 -8.67
C SER A 164 10.12 -8.91 -9.79
N ASP A 165 9.00 -8.90 -10.54
CA ASP A 165 8.77 -7.90 -11.58
C ASP A 165 8.49 -6.51 -10.96
N TYR A 166 8.06 -6.47 -9.69
CA TYR A 166 7.98 -5.25 -8.88
C TYR A 166 9.27 -4.94 -8.16
N PHE A 167 9.82 -5.97 -7.52
CA PHE A 167 10.95 -5.85 -6.61
C PHE A 167 12.23 -6.27 -7.33
N VAL A 168 12.57 -5.54 -8.40
CA VAL A 168 13.70 -5.88 -9.29
C VAL A 168 14.99 -6.13 -8.49
N GLU A 169 15.25 -5.27 -7.50
CA GLU A 169 16.39 -5.36 -6.59
C GLU A 169 15.95 -5.64 -5.14
N GLY A 170 14.75 -6.18 -4.94
CA GLY A 170 14.16 -6.46 -3.64
C GLY A 170 13.25 -5.34 -3.12
N ALA A 171 12.43 -5.70 -2.12
CA ALA A 171 11.41 -4.81 -1.55
C ALA A 171 12.02 -3.66 -0.75
N SER A 172 13.10 -3.90 0.00
CA SER A 172 13.84 -2.87 0.75
C SER A 172 14.36 -1.77 -0.18
N THR A 173 15.09 -2.14 -1.24
CA THR A 173 15.60 -1.20 -2.26
C THR A 173 14.47 -0.43 -2.93
N THR A 174 13.36 -1.10 -3.25
CA THR A 174 12.19 -0.47 -3.87
C THR A 174 11.60 0.62 -2.95
N VAL A 175 11.42 0.31 -1.66
CA VAL A 175 10.89 1.27 -0.66
C VAL A 175 11.84 2.45 -0.50
N GLN A 176 13.14 2.17 -0.35
CA GLN A 176 14.18 3.20 -0.23
C GLN A 176 14.18 4.14 -1.43
N MET A 177 14.06 3.61 -2.65
CA MET A 177 14.06 4.43 -3.85
C MET A 177 12.79 5.25 -4.02
N ILE A 178 11.62 4.69 -3.72
CA ILE A 178 10.35 5.44 -3.72
C ILE A 178 10.41 6.59 -2.72
N TRP A 179 10.93 6.31 -1.52
CA TRP A 179 11.14 7.32 -0.49
C TRP A 179 12.09 8.41 -0.97
N GLN A 180 13.24 8.04 -1.54
CA GLN A 180 14.22 8.99 -2.05
C GLN A 180 13.64 9.88 -3.14
N TRP A 181 12.83 9.33 -4.05
CA TRP A 181 12.12 10.13 -5.05
C TRP A 181 11.12 11.09 -4.44
N PHE A 182 10.34 10.65 -3.46
CA PHE A 182 9.42 11.52 -2.74
C PHE A 182 10.17 12.66 -2.02
N TYR A 183 11.28 12.34 -1.34
CA TYR A 183 12.09 13.31 -0.61
C TYR A 183 12.68 14.39 -1.52
N ILE A 184 13.25 13.99 -2.67
CA ILE A 184 13.88 14.91 -3.62
C ILE A 184 12.84 15.74 -4.38
N SER A 185 11.80 15.09 -4.91
CA SER A 185 10.86 15.71 -5.85
C SER A 185 9.66 16.37 -5.19
N ARG A 186 9.37 16.02 -3.92
CA ARG A 186 8.19 16.45 -3.18
C ARG A 186 6.86 16.12 -3.90
N VAL A 187 6.86 15.17 -4.85
CA VAL A 187 5.67 14.82 -5.66
C VAL A 187 4.75 13.83 -4.93
N PRO A 188 3.51 14.21 -4.56
CA PRO A 188 2.60 13.33 -3.81
C PRO A 188 2.16 12.07 -4.56
N THR A 189 2.18 12.08 -5.90
CA THR A 189 1.83 10.91 -6.71
C THR A 189 2.79 9.74 -6.48
N VAL A 190 4.05 10.02 -6.10
CA VAL A 190 5.02 8.97 -5.72
C VAL A 190 4.52 8.19 -4.50
N ILE A 191 3.83 8.85 -3.56
CA ILE A 191 3.20 8.18 -2.42
C ILE A 191 2.01 7.31 -2.83
N SER A 192 1.27 7.66 -3.89
CA SER A 192 0.21 6.80 -4.40
C SER A 192 0.76 5.43 -4.82
N TRP A 193 1.98 5.39 -5.32
CA TRP A 193 2.63 4.12 -5.66
C TRP A 193 3.04 3.32 -4.44
N LEU A 194 3.65 3.99 -3.46
CA LEU A 194 3.96 3.42 -2.15
C LEU A 194 2.71 2.76 -1.56
N ASN A 195 1.59 3.48 -1.63
CA ASN A 195 0.29 3.01 -1.17
C ASN A 195 -0.20 1.78 -1.93
N MET A 196 -0.09 1.79 -3.27
CA MET A 196 -0.43 0.65 -4.11
C MET A 196 0.42 -0.59 -3.78
N LEU A 197 1.73 -0.41 -3.54
CA LEU A 197 2.62 -1.50 -3.13
C LEU A 197 2.27 -2.02 -1.73
N CYS A 198 1.92 -1.15 -0.78
CA CYS A 198 1.40 -1.58 0.52
C CYS A 198 0.17 -2.48 0.37
N MET A 199 -0.78 -2.10 -0.48
CA MET A 199 -2.01 -2.88 -0.72
C MET A 199 -1.73 -4.24 -1.38
N THR A 200 -0.82 -4.27 -2.34
CA THR A 200 -0.61 -5.48 -3.17
C THR A 200 0.38 -6.46 -2.56
N ALA A 201 1.43 -5.96 -1.92
CA ALA A 201 2.56 -6.74 -1.44
C ALA A 201 2.51 -7.09 0.06
N GLU A 202 1.68 -6.38 0.83
CA GLU A 202 1.44 -6.55 2.27
C GLU A 202 2.74 -6.86 3.04
N SER A 203 2.85 -8.07 3.59
CA SER A 203 3.94 -8.62 4.39
C SER A 203 5.33 -8.55 3.77
N THR A 204 5.44 -8.39 2.45
CA THR A 204 6.75 -8.24 1.79
C THR A 204 7.26 -6.80 1.87
N PHE A 205 6.34 -5.83 1.98
CA PHE A 205 6.61 -4.40 1.86
C PHE A 205 6.54 -3.67 3.20
N ILE A 206 5.54 -4.02 4.02
CA ILE A 206 5.24 -3.37 5.31
C ILE A 206 6.46 -3.25 6.23
N PRO A 207 7.33 -4.27 6.42
CA PRO A 207 8.50 -4.13 7.29
C PRO A 207 9.44 -3.00 6.88
N HIS A 208 9.64 -2.82 5.57
CA HIS A 208 10.56 -1.82 5.02
C HIS A 208 9.94 -0.43 5.01
N PHE A 209 8.62 -0.31 4.92
CA PHE A 209 7.93 0.99 5.03
C PHE A 209 8.26 1.68 6.37
N PHE A 210 8.35 0.93 7.46
CA PHE A 210 8.72 1.48 8.78
C PHE A 210 10.21 1.77 8.96
N GLU A 211 11.07 1.33 8.03
CA GLU A 211 12.51 1.60 8.06
C GLU A 211 12.84 2.97 7.42
N MET A 212 11.86 3.65 6.82
CA MET A 212 12.06 4.95 6.19
C MET A 212 12.30 6.05 7.24
N PRO A 213 13.44 6.76 7.19
CA PRO A 213 13.78 7.78 8.18
C PRO A 213 12.88 9.02 8.04
N ASP A 214 12.26 9.44 9.15
CA ASP A 214 11.38 10.62 9.25
C ASP A 214 10.28 10.73 8.18
N PHE A 215 9.83 9.58 7.65
CA PHE A 215 8.76 9.57 6.65
C PHE A 215 7.50 10.34 7.09
N PRO A 216 6.96 10.13 8.30
CA PRO A 216 5.77 10.87 8.74
C PRO A 216 5.97 12.39 8.80
N GLY A 217 7.15 12.85 9.24
CA GLY A 217 7.47 14.27 9.36
C GLY A 217 7.48 14.98 8.02
N GLU A 218 8.26 14.45 7.07
CA GLU A 218 8.34 14.99 5.71
C GLU A 218 7.03 14.84 4.94
N PHE A 219 6.32 13.72 5.11
CA PHE A 219 4.99 13.53 4.55
C PHE A 219 4.06 14.67 4.99
N ILE A 220 4.00 14.96 6.30
CA ILE A 220 3.20 16.06 6.83
C ILE A 220 3.63 17.40 6.23
N ALA A 221 4.94 17.66 6.14
CA ALA A 221 5.47 18.92 5.62
C ALA A 221 5.04 19.15 4.15
N VAL A 222 5.19 18.14 3.29
CA VAL A 222 4.77 18.22 1.87
C VAL A 222 3.28 18.49 1.77
N PHE A 223 2.45 17.75 2.50
CA PHE A 223 1.01 17.95 2.43
C PHE A 223 0.55 19.28 3.03
N ASP A 224 1.23 19.79 4.06
CA ASP A 224 0.94 21.11 4.60
C ASP A 224 1.23 22.23 3.59
N GLU A 225 2.36 22.13 2.90
CA GLU A 225 2.74 23.03 1.82
C GLU A 225 1.67 23.00 0.72
N HIS A 226 1.37 21.83 0.17
CA HIS A 226 0.35 21.67 -0.87
C HIS A 226 -1.02 22.22 -0.46
N LEU A 227 -1.44 22.00 0.79
CA LEU A 227 -2.69 22.56 1.33
C LEU A 227 -2.63 24.09 1.47
N THR A 228 -1.48 24.64 1.89
CA THR A 228 -1.27 26.10 1.94
C THR A 228 -1.46 26.71 0.57
N GLU A 229 -0.82 26.11 -0.43
CA GLU A 229 -0.88 26.66 -1.78
C GLU A 229 -2.26 26.47 -2.44
N LEU A 230 -2.96 25.37 -2.14
CA LEU A 230 -4.37 25.16 -2.51
C LEU A 230 -5.27 26.23 -1.89
N GLY A 231 -5.11 26.52 -0.60
CA GLY A 231 -5.86 27.56 0.10
C GLY A 231 -5.58 28.97 -0.44
N ALA A 232 -4.38 29.21 -0.96
CA ALA A 232 -3.99 30.47 -1.59
C ALA A 232 -4.59 30.68 -3.01
N GLY A 233 -5.39 29.74 -3.50
CA GLY A 233 -6.03 29.86 -4.81
C GLY A 233 -5.10 29.58 -6.00
N ARG A 234 -3.87 29.10 -5.76
CA ARG A 234 -2.95 28.68 -6.82
C ARG A 234 -3.37 27.28 -7.26
N TYR A 235 -4.32 27.15 -8.17
CA TYR A 235 -4.86 25.84 -8.56
C TYR A 235 -4.16 25.30 -9.81
N GLY A 236 -3.59 24.10 -9.70
CA GLY A 236 -3.35 23.20 -10.82
C GLY A 236 -4.12 21.90 -10.57
N ASN A 237 -4.62 21.26 -11.62
CA ASN A 237 -5.35 19.96 -11.53
C ASN A 237 -4.57 18.91 -10.71
N ASP A 238 -3.24 18.98 -10.76
CA ASP A 238 -2.34 18.08 -10.06
C ASP A 238 -2.48 18.13 -8.53
N ARG A 239 -2.98 19.23 -7.95
CA ARG A 239 -3.10 19.39 -6.49
C ARG A 239 -4.26 18.62 -5.88
N ILE A 240 -5.31 18.33 -6.67
CA ILE A 240 -6.40 17.43 -6.24
C ILE A 240 -5.86 16.01 -6.08
N SER A 241 -5.00 15.56 -7.01
CA SER A 241 -4.36 14.25 -6.91
C SER A 241 -3.52 14.10 -5.65
N SER A 242 -2.92 15.18 -5.15
CA SER A 242 -2.22 15.18 -3.88
C SER A 242 -3.16 14.84 -2.72
N LEU A 243 -4.32 15.49 -2.62
CA LEU A 243 -5.28 15.18 -1.54
C LEU A 243 -5.79 13.75 -1.60
N GLN A 244 -5.96 13.21 -2.81
CA GLN A 244 -6.25 11.80 -3.01
C GLN A 244 -5.13 10.92 -2.44
N SER A 245 -3.85 11.19 -2.76
CA SER A 245 -2.70 10.45 -2.19
C SER A 245 -2.67 10.49 -0.67
N LEU A 246 -2.95 11.64 -0.06
CA LEU A 246 -3.05 11.79 1.40
C LEU A 246 -4.18 10.93 1.96
N SER A 247 -5.38 11.05 1.40
CA SER A 247 -6.55 10.29 1.84
C SER A 247 -6.30 8.79 1.71
N ASP A 248 -5.73 8.35 0.58
CA ASP A 248 -5.46 6.95 0.30
C ASP A 248 -4.42 6.39 1.24
N LEU A 249 -3.31 7.09 1.49
CA LEU A 249 -2.29 6.61 2.44
C LEU A 249 -2.87 6.49 3.86
N LEU A 250 -3.66 7.46 4.31
CA LEU A 250 -4.26 7.43 5.64
C LEU A 250 -5.32 6.33 5.76
N LYS A 251 -6.17 6.15 4.73
CA LYS A 251 -7.13 5.06 4.66
C LYS A 251 -6.43 3.70 4.67
N GLN A 252 -5.34 3.53 3.93
CA GLN A 252 -4.58 2.29 3.94
C GLN A 252 -3.87 2.06 5.26
N THR A 253 -3.31 3.11 5.87
CA THR A 253 -2.77 3.02 7.23
C THR A 253 -3.85 2.55 8.20
N MET A 254 -5.06 3.11 8.11
CA MET A 254 -6.22 2.66 8.89
C MET A 254 -6.67 1.24 8.57
N LEU A 255 -6.60 0.80 7.31
CA LEU A 255 -6.92 -0.58 6.92
C LEU A 255 -5.90 -1.56 7.48
N MET A 256 -4.60 -1.24 7.42
CA MET A 256 -3.54 -2.00 8.08
C MET A 256 -3.80 -2.13 9.60
N MET A 257 -4.44 -1.13 10.21
CA MET A 257 -4.84 -1.14 11.63
C MET A 257 -6.22 -1.73 11.91
N LYS A 258 -7.07 -1.96 10.90
CA LYS A 258 -8.43 -2.50 11.04
C LYS A 258 -8.47 -4.00 10.72
N GLU A 259 -7.73 -4.43 9.71
CA GLU A 259 -7.60 -5.86 9.36
C GLU A 259 -6.85 -6.66 10.44
N SER A 260 -6.29 -5.96 11.43
CA SER A 260 -5.47 -6.48 12.51
C SER A 260 -6.21 -7.01 13.74
N ASP A 261 -7.52 -7.19 13.69
CA ASP A 261 -8.24 -7.97 14.72
C ASP A 261 -7.60 -9.37 14.90
N ALA A 262 -6.99 -9.84 13.82
CA ALA A 262 -5.92 -10.80 13.70
C ALA A 262 -4.75 -10.61 14.71
N PRO A 263 -4.58 -11.47 15.73
CA PRO A 263 -3.64 -11.12 16.80
C PRO A 263 -2.14 -11.08 16.44
N ALA A 264 -1.65 -11.90 15.50
CA ALA A 264 -0.28 -11.71 14.95
C ALA A 264 -0.19 -10.68 13.80
N GLN A 265 -1.11 -9.73 13.72
CA GLN A 265 -0.91 -8.45 13.02
C GLN A 265 -0.80 -7.31 14.05
N LYS A 266 -1.03 -7.54 15.35
CA LYS A 266 -0.88 -6.44 16.32
C LYS A 266 0.54 -5.92 16.44
N GLU A 267 1.56 -6.70 16.09
CA GLU A 267 2.92 -6.14 16.00
C GLU A 267 2.99 -5.09 14.90
N ASP A 268 2.42 -5.39 13.72
CA ASP A 268 2.35 -4.42 12.63
C ASP A 268 1.47 -3.24 13.04
N VAL A 269 0.37 -3.46 13.77
CA VAL A 269 -0.45 -2.37 14.34
C VAL A 269 0.35 -1.54 15.32
N LEU A 270 1.06 -2.15 16.26
CA LEU A 270 1.87 -1.43 17.25
C LEU A 270 2.97 -0.67 16.54
N ARG A 271 3.58 -1.22 15.49
CA ARG A 271 4.54 -0.50 14.63
C ARG A 271 3.86 0.67 13.93
N VAL A 272 2.70 0.49 13.30
CA VAL A 272 1.93 1.58 12.68
C VAL A 272 1.57 2.65 13.71
N LEU A 273 1.09 2.25 14.88
CA LEU A 273 0.73 3.14 15.97
C LEU A 273 1.96 3.91 16.46
N CYS A 274 3.07 3.25 16.79
CA CYS A 274 4.30 3.92 17.22
C CYS A 274 4.86 4.83 16.12
N PHE A 275 4.77 4.43 14.86
CA PHE A 275 5.24 5.20 13.71
C PHE A 275 4.44 6.49 13.52
N TRP A 276 3.11 6.45 13.67
CA TRP A 276 2.25 7.61 13.47
C TRP A 276 1.91 8.39 14.74
N MET A 277 2.03 7.80 15.93
CA MET A 277 1.60 8.39 17.20
C MET A 277 2.22 9.77 17.48
N PRO A 278 3.53 10.01 17.27
CA PRO A 278 4.11 11.34 17.46
C PRO A 278 3.54 12.40 16.50
N HIS A 279 2.90 11.95 15.42
CA HIS A 279 2.47 12.78 14.29
C HIS A 279 0.94 12.87 14.18
N ALA A 280 0.19 12.04 14.90
CA ALA A 280 -1.26 11.90 14.76
C ALA A 280 -2.01 13.23 14.92
N GLY A 281 -1.61 14.06 15.89
CA GLY A 281 -2.20 15.40 16.08
C GLY A 281 -2.05 16.29 14.85
N LYS A 282 -0.84 16.36 14.30
CA LYS A 282 -0.53 17.15 13.09
C LYS A 282 -1.29 16.64 11.86
N ILE A 283 -1.47 15.32 11.74
CA ILE A 283 -2.28 14.74 10.65
C ILE A 283 -3.74 15.20 10.75
N VAL A 284 -4.32 15.17 11.95
CA VAL A 284 -5.70 15.65 12.15
C VAL A 284 -5.80 17.16 11.90
N GLU A 285 -4.76 17.94 12.20
CA GLU A 285 -4.67 19.36 11.80
C GLU A 285 -4.66 19.54 10.29
N LEU A 286 -3.87 18.75 9.54
CA LEU A 286 -3.85 18.78 8.07
C LEU A 286 -5.24 18.48 7.48
N LEU A 287 -5.90 17.43 7.99
CA LEU A 287 -7.25 17.08 7.56
C LEU A 287 -8.25 18.20 7.91
N SER A 288 -8.08 18.84 9.06
CA SER A 288 -8.88 20.02 9.44
C SER A 288 -8.66 21.19 8.49
N LYS A 289 -7.40 21.46 8.08
CA LYS A 289 -7.05 22.50 7.11
C LYS A 289 -7.69 22.23 5.74
N ALA A 290 -7.66 20.98 5.27
CA ALA A 290 -8.32 20.57 4.03
C ALA A 290 -9.84 20.80 4.06
N LEU A 291 -10.50 20.46 5.16
CA LEU A 291 -11.95 20.73 5.33
C LEU A 291 -12.27 22.23 5.38
N ARG A 292 -11.40 23.07 5.96
CA ARG A 292 -11.57 24.54 5.89
C ARG A 292 -11.46 25.05 4.45
N ILE A 293 -10.53 24.52 3.66
CA ILE A 293 -10.39 24.86 2.23
C ILE A 293 -11.66 24.48 1.45
N GLU A 294 -12.23 23.30 1.71
CA GLU A 294 -13.49 22.85 1.10
C GLU A 294 -14.65 23.85 1.35
N GLN A 295 -14.78 24.34 2.58
CA GLN A 295 -15.81 25.32 2.95
C GLN A 295 -15.58 26.69 2.31
N GLN A 296 -14.33 27.12 2.21
CA GLN A 296 -13.97 28.48 1.78
C GLN A 296 -13.82 28.61 0.26
N THR A 297 -13.48 27.53 -0.44
CA THR A 297 -13.21 27.59 -1.88
C THR A 297 -14.49 27.87 -2.68
N ARG A 298 -14.39 28.71 -3.71
CA ARG A 298 -15.45 28.94 -4.70
C ARG A 298 -15.40 27.93 -5.85
N ASN A 299 -14.32 27.15 -5.94
CA ASN A 299 -14.15 26.15 -6.99
C ASN A 299 -15.01 24.91 -6.65
N ARG A 300 -16.01 24.63 -7.50
CA ARG A 300 -16.95 23.52 -7.30
C ARG A 300 -16.28 22.16 -7.43
N ASP A 301 -15.35 22.01 -8.37
CA ASP A 301 -14.67 20.75 -8.63
C ASP A 301 -13.75 20.38 -7.46
N LEU A 302 -12.98 21.36 -6.95
CA LEU A 302 -12.16 21.16 -5.76
C LEU A 302 -13.02 20.82 -4.54
N ARG A 303 -14.13 21.53 -4.34
CA ARG A 303 -15.06 21.25 -3.24
C ARG A 303 -15.62 19.83 -3.34
N SER A 304 -16.07 19.41 -4.53
CA SER A 304 -16.59 18.05 -4.75
C SER A 304 -15.52 17.01 -4.46
N ALA A 305 -14.32 17.21 -5.01
CA ALA A 305 -13.20 16.31 -4.82
C ALA A 305 -12.85 16.14 -3.33
N ILE A 306 -12.74 17.23 -2.55
CA ILE A 306 -12.46 17.12 -1.10
C ILE A 306 -13.59 16.41 -0.36
N LYS A 307 -14.85 16.69 -0.72
CA LYS A 307 -16.02 16.07 -0.10
C LYS A 307 -16.07 14.56 -0.32
N GLU A 308 -15.72 14.10 -1.52
CA GLU A 308 -15.65 12.67 -1.89
C GLU A 308 -14.56 11.91 -1.14
N LEU A 309 -13.56 12.60 -0.60
CA LEU A 309 -12.49 11.95 0.19
C LEU A 309 -12.94 11.51 1.58
N HIS A 310 -14.07 12.02 2.11
CA HIS A 310 -14.57 11.73 3.46
C HIS A 310 -13.52 11.97 4.57
N LEU A 311 -12.80 13.09 4.49
CA LEU A 311 -11.68 13.40 5.40
C LEU A 311 -12.08 13.45 6.88
N GLN A 312 -13.32 13.84 7.18
CA GLN A 312 -13.86 13.86 8.54
C GLN A 312 -13.91 12.48 9.19
N ASP A 313 -14.21 11.43 8.40
CA ASP A 313 -14.32 10.06 8.89
C ASP A 313 -12.94 9.49 9.20
N VAL A 314 -11.94 9.77 8.33
CA VAL A 314 -10.53 9.43 8.53
C VAL A 314 -9.98 10.11 9.79
N ALA A 315 -10.18 11.42 9.91
CA ALA A 315 -9.71 12.19 11.06
C ALA A 315 -10.32 11.72 12.39
N ALA A 316 -11.64 11.45 12.42
CA ALA A 316 -12.31 10.95 13.62
C ALA A 316 -11.77 9.58 14.06
N VAL A 317 -11.48 8.68 13.10
CA VAL A 317 -10.87 7.39 13.42
C VAL A 317 -9.47 7.57 14.01
N LEU A 318 -8.64 8.45 13.43
CA LEU A 318 -7.31 8.76 13.96
C LEU A 318 -7.39 9.34 15.38
N MET A 319 -8.28 10.30 15.63
CA MET A 319 -8.47 10.87 16.96
C MET A 319 -8.85 9.81 18.00
N ARG A 320 -9.78 8.91 17.65
CA ARG A 320 -10.18 7.81 18.54
C ARG A 320 -9.03 6.85 18.78
N MET A 321 -8.29 6.51 17.73
CA MET A 321 -7.25 5.50 17.76
C MET A 321 -6.01 5.93 18.56
N PHE A 322 -5.63 7.19 18.43
CA PHE A 322 -4.50 7.78 19.15
C PHE A 322 -4.89 8.50 20.44
N SER A 323 -6.16 8.37 20.86
CA SER A 323 -6.71 9.03 22.06
C SER A 323 -6.41 10.53 22.12
N LEU A 324 -6.52 11.21 20.97
CA LEU A 324 -6.23 12.64 20.89
C LEU A 324 -7.31 13.45 21.64
N PRO A 325 -6.93 14.55 22.33
CA PRO A 325 -7.89 15.40 23.02
C PRO A 325 -8.84 16.08 22.03
N GLU A 326 -10.07 16.33 22.46
CA GLU A 326 -11.00 17.17 21.70
C GLU A 326 -10.59 18.63 21.88
N ASP A 327 -10.20 19.28 20.78
CA ASP A 327 -9.83 20.69 20.77
C ASP A 327 -10.59 21.39 19.63
N ALA A 328 -11.59 22.18 20.00
CA ALA A 328 -12.46 22.89 19.06
C ALA A 328 -11.79 24.10 18.38
N GLN A 329 -10.69 24.61 18.92
CA GLN A 329 -9.92 25.68 18.29
C GLN A 329 -9.02 25.10 17.19
N LYS A 330 -8.47 23.92 17.47
CA LYS A 330 -7.53 23.22 16.62
C LYS A 330 -8.23 22.46 15.48
N TYR A 331 -9.23 21.65 15.79
CA TYR A 331 -9.84 20.73 14.83
C TYR A 331 -11.12 21.25 14.20
N HIS A 332 -11.40 20.80 12.98
CA HIS A 332 -12.61 21.20 12.25
C HIS A 332 -13.89 20.67 12.91
N PRO A 333 -14.99 21.46 13.02
CA PRO A 333 -16.22 21.02 13.68
C PRO A 333 -16.81 19.70 13.15
N LEU A 334 -16.76 19.47 11.82
CA LEU A 334 -17.24 18.22 11.23
C LEU A 334 -16.48 16.98 11.74
N ILE A 335 -15.19 17.11 12.07
CA ILE A 335 -14.39 16.00 12.64
C ILE A 335 -14.91 15.68 14.04
N LEU A 336 -15.10 16.71 14.88
CA LEU A 336 -15.58 16.54 16.25
C LEU A 336 -17.00 15.98 16.30
N THR A 337 -17.91 16.48 15.46
CA THR A 337 -19.27 15.92 15.33
C THR A 337 -19.22 14.47 14.85
N THR A 338 -18.36 14.15 13.89
CA THR A 338 -18.19 12.78 13.39
C THR A 338 -17.62 11.86 14.48
N LEU A 339 -16.64 12.30 15.26
CA LEU A 339 -16.07 11.56 16.39
C LEU A 339 -17.13 11.25 17.45
N LYS A 340 -17.95 12.23 17.85
CA LYS A 340 -19.06 12.03 18.79
C LYS A 340 -20.06 11.02 18.29
N ARG A 341 -20.54 11.19 17.04
CA ARG A 341 -21.41 10.23 16.36
C ARG A 341 -20.80 8.83 16.33
N GLN A 342 -19.50 8.72 16.01
CA GLN A 342 -18.82 7.43 15.97
C GLN A 342 -18.73 6.79 17.36
N ARG A 343 -18.56 7.57 18.44
CA ARG A 343 -18.54 7.09 19.84
C ARG A 343 -19.92 6.65 20.33
N GLU A 344 -20.97 7.39 19.98
CA GLU A 344 -22.36 7.06 20.30
C GLU A 344 -22.84 5.83 19.53
N ASN A 345 -22.36 5.68 18.28
CA ASN A 345 -22.64 4.54 17.41
C ASN A 345 -21.64 3.39 17.56
N VAL A 346 -20.68 3.44 18.52
CA VAL A 346 -19.97 2.24 18.96
C VAL A 346 -21.03 1.38 19.64
N PRO A 347 -21.54 0.32 19.01
CA PRO A 347 -22.51 -0.49 19.70
C PRO A 347 -21.81 -1.10 20.91
N VAL A 348 -22.51 -1.21 22.03
CA VAL A 348 -22.04 -1.92 23.24
C VAL A 348 -21.59 -3.37 22.90
N SER A 349 -21.92 -3.88 21.71
CA SER A 349 -21.43 -5.13 21.09
C SER A 349 -19.97 -5.14 20.62
N LEU A 350 -19.19 -4.05 20.78
CA LEU A 350 -17.76 -4.04 20.40
C LEU A 350 -16.85 -4.83 21.35
N LYS A 351 -17.39 -5.39 22.44
CA LYS A 351 -16.81 -6.63 22.99
C LYS A 351 -17.29 -7.77 22.11
N ARG A 352 -16.52 -8.07 21.05
CA ARG A 352 -16.63 -9.37 20.37
C ARG A 352 -16.73 -10.45 21.43
N SER A 353 -17.66 -11.37 21.26
CA SER A 353 -17.73 -12.53 22.13
C SER A 353 -16.36 -13.24 22.12
N PRO A 354 -16.03 -14.00 23.18
CA PRO A 354 -14.86 -14.86 23.14
C PRO A 354 -14.86 -15.81 21.93
N PHE A 355 -16.03 -16.31 21.51
CA PHE A 355 -16.19 -17.22 20.38
C PHE A 355 -15.82 -16.57 19.04
N ALA A 356 -16.41 -15.42 18.72
CA ALA A 356 -16.08 -14.63 17.55
C ALA A 356 -14.59 -14.26 17.50
N SER A 357 -14.02 -13.87 18.65
CA SER A 357 -12.60 -13.55 18.78
C SER A 357 -11.69 -14.76 18.49
N ALA A 358 -12.02 -15.94 19.02
CA ALA A 358 -11.23 -17.14 18.78
C ALA A 358 -11.36 -17.64 17.34
N TYR A 359 -12.55 -17.56 16.75
CA TYR A 359 -12.77 -17.89 15.34
C TYR A 359 -11.95 -16.97 14.43
N ASP A 360 -11.99 -15.65 14.67
CA ASP A 360 -11.22 -14.72 13.86
C ASP A 360 -9.71 -14.94 14.02
N ALA A 361 -9.23 -15.25 15.22
CA ALA A 361 -7.84 -15.63 15.44
C ALA A 361 -7.44 -16.90 14.65
N VAL A 362 -8.31 -17.92 14.61
CA VAL A 362 -8.09 -19.15 13.82
C VAL A 362 -8.11 -18.87 12.32
N ARG A 363 -9.09 -18.09 11.84
CA ARG A 363 -9.21 -17.67 10.43
C ARG A 363 -7.94 -16.97 10.00
N THR A 364 -7.56 -15.96 10.76
CA THR A 364 -6.36 -15.17 10.57
C THR A 364 -5.12 -16.04 10.49
N ILE A 365 -4.84 -16.87 11.50
CA ILE A 365 -3.58 -17.63 11.53
C ILE A 365 -3.50 -18.65 10.40
N SER A 366 -4.67 -19.15 9.95
CA SER A 366 -4.77 -20.12 8.87
C SER A 366 -4.42 -19.53 7.49
N VAL A 367 -4.66 -18.24 7.28
CA VAL A 367 -4.35 -17.55 6.02
C VAL A 367 -3.00 -16.84 6.03
N ARG A 368 -2.30 -16.78 7.18
CA ARG A 368 -0.98 -16.18 7.28
C ARG A 368 0.07 -16.88 6.42
N ASP A 369 0.94 -16.07 5.85
CA ASP A 369 2.11 -16.50 5.09
C ASP A 369 3.43 -16.11 5.77
N ARG A 370 3.41 -15.87 7.08
CA ARG A 370 4.60 -15.62 7.89
C ARG A 370 4.75 -16.62 9.03
N CYS A 371 5.98 -16.83 9.48
CA CYS A 371 6.29 -17.65 10.64
C CYS A 371 5.57 -17.11 11.88
N HIS A 372 5.02 -18.00 12.71
CA HIS A 372 4.37 -17.62 13.96
C HIS A 372 5.27 -17.74 15.19
N ALA A 373 6.58 -17.93 14.99
CA ALA A 373 7.54 -17.85 16.09
C ALA A 373 7.87 -16.39 16.37
N VAL A 374 7.76 -15.99 17.63
CA VAL A 374 8.11 -14.65 18.11
C VAL A 374 9.52 -14.27 17.67
N GLY A 375 9.67 -13.08 17.11
CA GLY A 375 10.94 -12.56 16.57
C GLY A 375 11.38 -13.12 15.21
N CYS A 376 10.61 -14.01 14.58
CA CYS A 376 10.92 -14.52 13.24
C CYS A 376 10.14 -13.76 12.15
N SER A 377 10.84 -12.99 11.32
CA SER A 377 10.26 -12.21 10.21
C SER A 377 10.10 -13.01 8.90
N GLN A 378 10.37 -14.32 8.90
CA GLN A 378 10.34 -15.12 7.68
C GLN A 378 8.91 -15.29 7.14
N THR A 379 8.72 -14.98 5.86
CA THR A 379 7.49 -15.17 5.09
C THR A 379 7.65 -16.31 4.08
N VAL A 380 6.55 -16.75 3.46
CA VAL A 380 6.57 -17.66 2.29
C VAL A 380 7.44 -17.06 1.18
N SER A 381 7.32 -15.74 0.97
CA SER A 381 8.10 -15.01 -0.03
C SER A 381 9.58 -14.98 0.32
N SER A 382 9.96 -14.60 1.55
CA SER A 382 11.37 -14.47 1.94
C SER A 382 12.07 -15.83 2.01
N LYS A 383 11.36 -16.89 2.38
CA LYS A 383 11.93 -18.24 2.45
C LYS A 383 11.93 -18.97 1.10
N GLY A 384 11.14 -18.51 0.13
CA GLY A 384 10.98 -19.19 -1.17
C GLY A 384 10.32 -20.57 -1.09
N GLN A 385 9.70 -20.92 0.06
CA GLN A 385 9.05 -22.22 0.25
C GLN A 385 7.81 -22.12 1.13
N LYS A 386 6.95 -23.14 1.06
CA LYS A 386 5.76 -23.23 1.93
C LYS A 386 6.17 -23.36 3.40
N LEU A 387 5.47 -22.66 4.28
CA LEU A 387 5.61 -22.82 5.73
C LEU A 387 5.04 -24.17 6.18
N GLN A 388 5.65 -24.77 7.19
CA GLN A 388 5.20 -26.00 7.81
C GLN A 388 4.15 -25.68 8.87
N TYR A 389 3.02 -26.37 8.87
CA TYR A 389 2.00 -26.20 9.90
C TYR A 389 2.30 -27.10 11.09
N CYS A 390 1.98 -26.62 12.30
CA CYS A 390 2.12 -27.40 13.53
C CYS A 390 1.51 -28.81 13.38
N GLY A 391 2.28 -29.87 13.60
CA GLY A 391 1.80 -31.25 13.47
C GLY A 391 0.62 -31.61 14.39
N GLY A 392 0.41 -30.87 15.48
CA GLY A 392 -0.72 -31.04 16.41
C GLY A 392 -1.99 -30.38 15.90
N CYS A 393 -2.06 -29.05 15.94
CA CYS A 393 -3.27 -28.31 15.57
C CYS A 393 -3.47 -28.13 14.06
N ARG A 394 -2.40 -28.25 13.25
CA ARG A 394 -2.37 -28.01 11.79
C ARG A 394 -2.82 -26.61 11.36
N ARG A 395 -2.83 -25.63 12.29
CA ARG A 395 -3.28 -24.24 12.03
C ARG A 395 -2.17 -23.22 12.01
N VAL A 396 -1.17 -23.39 12.86
CA VAL A 396 -0.13 -22.38 13.06
C VAL A 396 1.06 -22.66 12.14
N PRO A 397 1.43 -21.72 11.24
CA PRO A 397 2.55 -21.87 10.32
C PRO A 397 3.89 -21.51 10.97
N TYR A 398 4.92 -22.29 10.65
CA TYR A 398 6.31 -22.08 11.07
C TYR A 398 7.24 -22.25 9.89
N CYS A 399 8.30 -21.45 9.86
CA CYS A 399 9.28 -21.57 8.79
C CYS A 399 10.16 -22.81 8.99
N SER A 400 10.42 -23.25 10.23
CA SER A 400 11.23 -24.42 10.54
C SER A 400 10.79 -25.14 11.84
N PRO A 401 11.25 -26.38 12.08
CA PRO A 401 11.01 -27.09 13.34
C PRO A 401 11.57 -26.36 14.57
N GLU A 402 12.66 -25.61 14.43
CA GLU A 402 13.28 -24.81 15.50
C GLU A 402 12.36 -23.66 15.90
N CYS A 403 11.78 -22.97 14.92
CA CYS A 403 10.77 -21.93 15.16
C CYS A 403 9.53 -22.50 15.86
N GLN A 404 9.07 -23.69 15.44
CA GLN A 404 7.97 -24.37 16.13
C GLN A 404 8.34 -24.71 17.59
N LYS A 405 9.53 -25.25 17.85
CA LYS A 405 10.02 -25.56 19.21
C LYS A 405 10.16 -24.32 20.08
N SER A 406 10.60 -23.20 19.50
CA SER A 406 10.69 -21.91 20.19
C SER A 406 9.30 -21.42 20.60
N ALA A 407 8.36 -21.34 19.65
CA ALA A 407 6.97 -20.96 19.92
C ALA A 407 6.26 -21.91 20.91
N TRP A 408 6.62 -23.20 20.90
CA TRP A 408 6.10 -24.19 21.83
C TRP A 408 6.38 -23.87 23.30
N LYS A 409 7.55 -23.28 23.57
CA LYS A 409 8.06 -22.94 24.91
C LYS A 409 8.01 -21.45 25.23
N TYR A 410 7.44 -20.63 24.36
CA TYR A 410 7.44 -19.18 24.52
C TYR A 410 6.72 -18.73 25.80
N GLY A 411 7.44 -18.12 26.74
CA GLY A 411 6.96 -17.88 28.11
C GLY A 411 5.61 -17.15 28.20
N PRO A 412 5.46 -15.95 27.62
CA PRO A 412 4.21 -15.17 27.71
C PRO A 412 2.98 -15.85 27.08
N ALA A 413 3.20 -16.72 26.09
CA ALA A 413 2.13 -17.36 25.33
C ALA A 413 2.62 -18.65 24.65
N PRO A 414 2.81 -19.75 25.40
CA PRO A 414 3.38 -20.98 24.83
C PRO A 414 2.36 -21.66 23.93
N HIS A 415 2.74 -22.01 22.70
CA HIS A 415 1.83 -22.69 21.77
C HIS A 415 1.31 -24.03 22.33
N LYS A 416 2.10 -24.69 23.21
CA LYS A 416 1.69 -25.91 23.92
C LYS A 416 0.35 -25.75 24.67
N ALA A 417 0.10 -24.59 25.28
CA ALA A 417 -1.11 -24.33 26.07
C ALA A 417 -2.38 -24.27 25.20
N VAL A 418 -2.23 -23.87 23.93
CA VAL A 418 -3.36 -23.66 23.02
C VAL A 418 -3.51 -24.77 21.96
N CYS A 419 -2.45 -25.53 21.65
CA CYS A 419 -2.42 -26.45 20.51
C CYS A 419 -3.57 -27.46 20.50
N ARG A 420 -3.84 -28.14 21.63
CA ARG A 420 -4.93 -29.12 21.73
C ARG A 420 -6.31 -28.45 21.63
N LYS A 421 -6.46 -27.26 22.23
CA LYS A 421 -7.70 -26.48 22.24
C LYS A 421 -8.03 -25.99 20.83
N LEU A 422 -7.04 -25.48 20.11
CA LEU A 422 -7.14 -25.12 18.69
C LEU A 422 -7.56 -26.29 17.81
N LYS A 423 -6.92 -27.46 18.01
CA LYS A 423 -7.27 -28.68 17.27
C LYS A 423 -8.75 -29.02 17.47
N ARG A 424 -9.19 -29.12 18.72
CA ARG A 424 -10.58 -29.42 19.09
C ARG A 424 -11.54 -28.39 18.51
N PHE A 425 -11.27 -27.09 18.71
CA PHE A 425 -12.09 -26.00 18.19
C PHE A 425 -12.32 -26.13 16.67
N CYS A 426 -11.25 -26.40 15.92
CA CYS A 426 -11.33 -26.55 14.47
C CYS A 426 -12.05 -27.82 14.01
N GLU A 427 -11.87 -28.94 14.73
CA GLU A 427 -12.50 -30.22 14.41
C GLU A 427 -14.01 -30.18 14.69
N VAL A 428 -14.40 -29.62 15.84
CA VAL A 428 -15.82 -29.48 16.25
C VAL A 428 -16.59 -28.59 15.27
N LEU A 429 -16.01 -27.46 14.89
CA LEU A 429 -16.60 -26.55 13.90
C LEU A 429 -16.39 -27.00 12.45
N LYS A 430 -15.67 -28.11 12.22
CA LYS A 430 -15.32 -28.63 10.87
C LYS A 430 -14.72 -27.56 9.96
N LEU A 431 -13.86 -26.70 10.52
CA LEU A 431 -13.32 -25.56 9.78
C LEU A 431 -12.43 -26.03 8.63
N PRO A 432 -12.58 -25.49 7.41
CA PRO A 432 -11.67 -25.79 6.31
C PRO A 432 -10.27 -25.28 6.64
N ALA A 433 -9.25 -25.70 5.89
CA ALA A 433 -7.86 -25.24 6.09
C ALA A 433 -7.73 -23.72 6.04
N LYS A 434 -8.61 -23.03 5.30
CA LYS A 434 -8.71 -21.56 5.23
C LYS A 434 -10.17 -21.16 5.48
N PRO A 435 -10.57 -20.86 6.72
CA PRO A 435 -11.92 -20.42 7.03
C PRO A 435 -12.26 -19.11 6.33
N GLU A 436 -13.52 -18.93 5.93
CA GLU A 436 -14.03 -17.68 5.39
C GLU A 436 -14.51 -16.75 6.52
N HIS A 437 -14.76 -15.48 6.17
CA HIS A 437 -15.38 -14.55 7.12
C HIS A 437 -16.84 -14.96 7.36
N VAL A 438 -17.26 -14.92 8.63
CA VAL A 438 -18.62 -15.24 9.08
C VAL A 438 -19.01 -14.18 10.10
N GLU A 439 -20.29 -13.76 10.11
CA GLU A 439 -20.77 -12.79 11.10
C GLU A 439 -20.61 -13.32 12.53
N ASP A 440 -20.23 -12.44 13.45
CA ASP A 440 -19.93 -12.80 14.85
C ASP A 440 -21.11 -13.55 15.52
N SER A 441 -22.36 -13.12 15.27
CA SER A 441 -23.57 -13.74 15.80
C SER A 441 -23.77 -15.20 15.32
N VAL A 442 -23.32 -15.50 14.10
CA VAL A 442 -23.38 -16.85 13.52
C VAL A 442 -22.32 -17.74 14.16
N VAL A 443 -21.11 -17.20 14.38
CA VAL A 443 -20.03 -17.92 15.07
C VAL A 443 -20.44 -18.27 16.51
N ASP A 444 -21.07 -17.33 17.21
CA ASP A 444 -21.55 -17.52 18.58
C ASP A 444 -22.53 -18.68 18.64
N LYS A 445 -23.55 -18.65 17.76
CA LYS A 445 -24.55 -19.71 17.66
C LYS A 445 -23.93 -21.07 17.33
N TRP A 446 -22.91 -21.12 16.46
CA TRP A 446 -22.19 -22.36 16.16
C TRP A 446 -21.47 -22.92 17.38
N CYS A 447 -20.75 -22.07 18.10
CA CYS A 447 -19.99 -22.49 19.27
C CYS A 447 -20.91 -22.99 20.40
N GLU A 448 -22.03 -22.31 20.64
CA GLU A 448 -23.06 -22.72 21.58
C GLU A 448 -23.69 -24.06 21.19
N THR A 449 -24.13 -24.19 19.93
CA THR A 449 -24.79 -25.41 19.42
C THR A 449 -23.86 -26.63 19.49
N MET A 450 -22.58 -26.43 19.24
CA MET A 450 -21.58 -27.51 19.24
C MET A 450 -20.96 -27.76 20.62
N GLY A 451 -21.44 -27.09 21.67
CA GLY A 451 -20.96 -27.28 23.04
C GLY A 451 -19.48 -26.94 23.23
N ILE A 452 -18.99 -25.90 22.54
CA ILE A 452 -17.60 -25.46 22.70
C ILE A 452 -17.41 -24.80 24.06
N SER A 453 -16.42 -25.27 24.81
CA SER A 453 -16.10 -24.71 26.12
C SER A 453 -15.63 -23.26 26.00
N LEU A 454 -16.27 -22.37 26.78
CA LEU A 454 -15.88 -20.98 26.89
C LEU A 454 -14.43 -20.83 27.36
N ASP A 455 -13.98 -21.67 28.30
CA ASP A 455 -12.60 -21.66 28.80
C ASP A 455 -11.59 -22.01 27.69
N ASP A 456 -11.90 -23.00 26.84
CA ASP A 456 -11.04 -23.36 25.71
C ASP A 456 -10.87 -22.18 24.76
N VAL A 457 -11.96 -21.46 24.50
CA VAL A 457 -12.04 -20.31 23.60
C VAL A 457 -11.35 -19.07 24.17
N VAL A 458 -11.53 -18.81 25.47
CA VAL A 458 -10.82 -17.73 26.18
C VAL A 458 -9.31 -17.98 26.16
N VAL A 459 -8.85 -19.21 26.35
CA VAL A 459 -7.41 -19.54 26.24
C VAL A 459 -6.90 -19.33 24.81
N ILE A 460 -7.67 -19.67 23.79
CA ILE A 460 -7.32 -19.39 22.38
C ILE A 460 -7.18 -17.88 22.17
N LYS A 461 -8.19 -17.11 22.58
CA LYS A 461 -8.20 -15.64 22.48
C LYS A 461 -6.99 -15.03 23.18
N LEU A 462 -6.79 -15.33 24.46
CA LEU A 462 -5.70 -14.77 25.27
C LEU A 462 -4.31 -15.15 24.74
N HIS A 463 -4.11 -16.39 24.27
CA HIS A 463 -2.84 -16.81 23.69
C HIS A 463 -2.44 -15.90 22.53
N PHE A 464 -3.36 -15.72 21.60
CA PHE A 464 -3.09 -14.92 20.42
C PHE A 464 -3.00 -13.42 20.77
N GLU A 465 -3.80 -12.92 21.72
CA GLU A 465 -3.67 -11.56 22.24
C GLU A 465 -2.31 -11.31 22.91
N ASN A 466 -1.77 -12.26 23.67
CA ASN A 466 -0.47 -12.11 24.35
C ASN A 466 0.72 -12.14 23.40
N LEU A 467 0.69 -12.99 22.35
CA LEU A 467 1.70 -12.99 21.30
C LEU A 467 1.78 -11.61 20.62
N ALA A 468 0.60 -11.06 20.34
CA ALA A 468 0.39 -9.73 19.81
C ALA A 468 1.13 -8.62 20.58
N PHE A 469 1.14 -8.70 21.91
CA PHE A 469 1.78 -7.71 22.78
C PHE A 469 3.28 -7.95 22.96
N SER A 470 3.73 -9.20 22.87
CA SER A 470 5.09 -9.56 23.25
C SER A 470 6.08 -9.40 22.09
N ASP A 471 5.62 -9.55 20.84
CA ASP A 471 6.41 -9.21 19.64
C ASP A 471 6.82 -7.71 19.63
N GLY A 472 6.00 -6.81 20.20
CA GLY A 472 6.29 -5.37 20.24
C GLY A 472 7.40 -4.92 21.20
N LYS A 473 7.84 -5.76 22.15
CA LYS A 473 8.84 -5.38 23.18
C LYS A 473 10.28 -5.78 22.83
N SER A 474 10.53 -6.50 21.73
CA SER A 474 11.80 -7.22 21.54
C SER A 474 12.98 -6.38 21.01
N LYS A 475 12.92 -5.04 20.94
CA LYS A 475 14.02 -4.21 20.39
C LYS A 475 14.20 -2.83 21.06
N SER A 476 13.97 -2.71 22.36
CA SER A 476 14.47 -1.56 23.15
C SER A 476 15.49 -2.03 24.18
N VAL A 477 16.69 -2.36 23.70
CA VAL A 477 17.93 -2.44 24.49
C VAL A 477 18.99 -1.68 23.72
#